data_AF-A0A7Y6UGH1-F1
#
_entry.id   AF-A0A7Y6UGH1-F1
#
_cell.length_a   1.000
_cell.length_b   1.000
_cell.length_c   1.000
_cell.angle_alpha   90.00
_cell.angle_beta   90.00
_cell.angle_gamma   90.00
#
_symmetry.space_group_name_H-M   'P 1'
#
loop_
_entity.id
_entity.type
_entity.pdbx_description
1 polymer ?
#
loop_
_entity_poly.entity_id
_entity_poly.type
_entity_poly.pdbx_seq_one_letter_code
_entity_poly.pdbx_strand_id
1 'polypeptide(L)'
;MATSIFSDPFLLGALACAALSAVLILWFLIRRPQLTRSTKIVLLFGIGLFPLATAGSGNIAGYHATKARRFCSSCHVMTPYGDDSADPKSTSLAARHARNHMFGEENCYACHADYGMFGTITTKLGGLRHVYEYTFNYRNMPLEQSLREIRIRKPFPNSTCMHCHSTETPLWNAIPEHVSLIDRVRDGRVSCASEGCHGPSHPFSKPYQKQVAP
;
A
#
# COMPACT_ATOMS: atom_id res chain seq x y z
N MET A 1 -16.69 -6.76 1.87
CA MET A 1 -17.57 -5.70 2.40
C MET A 1 -17.12 -4.36 1.80
N ALA A 2 -17.91 -3.78 0.90
CA ALA A 2 -17.67 -2.41 0.43
C ALA A 2 -17.82 -1.48 1.63
N THR A 3 -16.80 -0.68 1.93
CA THR A 3 -16.91 0.35 2.97
C THR A 3 -17.94 1.34 2.47
N SER A 4 -19.13 1.38 3.10
CA SER A 4 -20.17 2.34 2.72
C SER A 4 -19.60 3.74 2.90
N ILE A 5 -19.98 4.69 2.04
CA ILE A 5 -19.51 6.08 2.11
C ILE A 5 -19.77 6.68 3.51
N PHE A 6 -20.81 6.20 4.19
CA PHE A 6 -21.20 6.63 5.53
C PHE A 6 -20.37 6.03 6.66
N SER A 7 -19.54 5.01 6.37
CA SER A 7 -18.70 4.33 7.36
C SER A 7 -17.30 4.93 7.47
N ASP A 8 -16.88 5.78 6.51
CA ASP A 8 -15.59 6.44 6.51
C ASP A 8 -15.77 7.95 6.83
N PRO A 9 -15.39 8.40 8.03
CA PRO A 9 -15.58 9.79 8.44
C PRO A 9 -14.76 10.77 7.59
N PHE A 10 -13.61 10.36 7.06
CA PHE A 10 -12.78 11.20 6.21
C PHE A 10 -13.40 11.37 4.83
N LEU A 11 -13.98 10.31 4.26
CA LEU A 11 -14.68 10.39 2.98
C LEU A 11 -15.93 11.27 3.09
N LEU A 12 -16.72 11.11 4.16
CA LEU A 12 -17.90 11.94 4.42
C LEU A 12 -17.51 13.42 4.60
N GLY A 13 -16.47 13.70 5.39
CA GLY A 13 -15.94 15.04 5.60
C GLY A 13 -15.46 15.69 4.29
N ALA A 14 -14.78 14.92 3.44
CA ALA A 14 -14.32 15.39 2.14
C ALA A 14 -15.48 15.79 1.22
N LEU A 15 -16.51 14.95 1.13
CA LEU A 15 -17.72 15.20 0.33
C LEU A 15 -18.52 16.39 0.85
N ALA A 16 -18.68 16.51 2.17
CA ALA A 16 -19.38 17.64 2.79
C ALA A 16 -18.66 18.98 2.50
N CYS A 17 -17.33 19.03 2.67
CA CYS A 17 -16.54 20.22 2.35
C CYS A 17 -16.61 20.55 0.85
N ALA A 18 -16.59 19.54 -0.03
CA ALA A 18 -16.69 19.75 -1.46
C ALA A 18 -18.05 20.34 -1.86
N ALA A 19 -19.13 19.81 -1.28
CA ALA A 19 -20.49 20.31 -1.50
C ALA A 19 -20.65 21.75 -0.98
N LEU A 20 -20.16 22.06 0.22
CA LEU A 20 -20.19 23.42 0.78
C LEU A 20 -19.40 24.40 -0.08
N SER A 21 -18.20 24.03 -0.51
CA SER A 21 -17.38 24.81 -1.46
C SER A 21 -18.16 25.10 -2.75
N ALA A 22 -18.74 24.06 -3.38
CA ALA A 22 -19.51 24.20 -4.60
C ALA A 22 -20.72 25.13 -4.43
N VAL A 23 -21.48 24.98 -3.33
CA VAL A 23 -22.63 25.85 -3.03
C VAL A 23 -22.21 27.31 -2.89
N LEU A 24 -21.12 27.60 -2.15
CA LEU A 24 -20.65 28.97 -1.95
C LEU A 24 -20.14 29.61 -3.25
N ILE A 25 -19.42 28.83 -4.07
CA ILE A 25 -18.92 29.30 -5.36
C ILE A 25 -20.09 29.53 -6.33
N LEU A 26 -21.03 28.60 -6.43
CA LEU A 26 -22.22 28.74 -7.29
C LEU A 26 -23.07 29.93 -6.86
N TRP A 27 -23.29 30.11 -5.56
CA TRP A 27 -23.97 31.29 -5.02
C TRP A 27 -23.28 32.58 -5.47
N PHE A 28 -21.95 32.66 -5.34
CA PHE A 28 -21.19 33.84 -5.76
C PHE A 28 -21.28 34.08 -7.27
N LEU A 29 -21.17 33.04 -8.09
CA LEU A 29 -21.23 33.13 -9.56
C LEU A 29 -22.61 33.56 -10.07
N ILE A 30 -23.69 33.11 -9.41
CA ILE A 30 -25.08 33.44 -9.76
C ILE A 30 -25.47 34.83 -9.27
N ARG A 31 -25.21 35.14 -7.99
CA ARG A 31 -25.65 36.40 -7.37
C ARG A 31 -24.71 37.57 -7.62
N ARG A 32 -23.44 37.30 -7.94
CA ARG A 32 -22.37 38.28 -8.19
C ARG A 32 -22.38 39.46 -7.20
N PRO A 33 -22.37 39.19 -5.88
CA PRO A 33 -22.36 40.24 -4.87
C PRO A 33 -21.07 41.05 -4.93
N GLN A 34 -21.11 42.31 -4.48
CA GLN A 34 -19.91 43.14 -4.36
C GLN A 34 -18.88 42.52 -3.40
N LEU A 35 -17.60 42.73 -3.67
CA LEU A 35 -16.45 42.22 -2.91
C LEU A 35 -16.22 42.99 -1.60
N THR A 36 -17.23 42.98 -0.73
CA THR A 36 -17.13 43.49 0.65
C THR A 36 -16.30 42.54 1.52
N ARG A 37 -15.96 42.97 2.75
CA ARG A 37 -15.25 42.13 3.73
C ARG A 37 -15.97 40.80 3.98
N SER A 38 -17.30 40.83 4.11
CA SER A 38 -18.12 39.62 4.32
C SER A 38 -18.03 38.66 3.13
N THR A 39 -18.18 39.17 1.89
CA THR A 39 -18.06 38.35 0.67
C THR A 39 -16.67 37.73 0.55
N LYS A 40 -15.61 38.47 0.89
CA LYS A 40 -14.23 37.95 0.88
C LYS A 40 -14.03 36.81 1.87
N ILE A 41 -14.61 36.90 3.07
CA ILE A 41 -14.57 35.80 4.05
C ILE A 41 -15.32 34.59 3.51
N VAL A 42 -16.53 34.76 2.98
CA VAL A 42 -17.28 33.64 2.38
C VAL A 42 -16.48 32.97 1.27
N LEU A 43 -15.84 33.74 0.39
CA LEU A 43 -14.97 33.21 -0.65
C LEU A 43 -13.74 32.50 -0.08
N LEU A 44 -13.09 33.02 0.97
CA LEU A 44 -11.98 32.34 1.63
C LEU A 44 -12.36 30.91 2.06
N PHE A 45 -13.56 30.71 2.58
CA PHE A 45 -14.06 29.37 2.88
C PHE A 45 -14.37 28.58 1.60
N GLY A 46 -15.06 29.20 0.64
CA GLY A 46 -15.49 28.57 -0.61
C GLY A 46 -14.36 28.06 -1.50
N ILE A 47 -13.30 28.86 -1.71
CA ILE A 47 -12.17 28.51 -2.60
C ILE A 47 -10.89 28.12 -1.85
N GLY A 48 -10.80 28.41 -0.55
CA GLY A 48 -9.62 28.14 0.26
C GLY A 48 -9.83 27.00 1.23
N LEU A 49 -10.50 27.27 2.35
CA LEU A 49 -10.54 26.34 3.48
C LEU A 49 -11.26 25.03 3.14
N PHE A 50 -12.45 25.08 2.54
CA PHE A 50 -13.20 23.86 2.22
C PHE A 50 -12.50 23.00 1.15
N PRO A 51 -11.98 23.54 0.04
CA PRO A 51 -11.18 22.74 -0.90
C PRO A 51 -9.95 22.10 -0.26
N LEU A 52 -9.23 22.82 0.62
CA LEU A 52 -8.10 22.25 1.36
C LEU A 52 -8.53 21.13 2.30
N ALA A 53 -9.65 21.29 3.01
CA ALA A 53 -10.21 20.24 3.87
C ALA A 53 -10.68 19.01 3.09
N THR A 54 -11.27 19.21 1.90
CA THR A 54 -11.60 18.14 0.95
C THR A 54 -10.35 17.41 0.49
N ALA A 55 -9.32 18.14 0.07
CA ALA A 55 -8.07 17.55 -0.39
C ALA A 55 -7.39 16.76 0.74
N GLY A 56 -7.29 17.32 1.94
CA GLY A 56 -6.69 16.64 3.09
C GLY A 56 -7.44 15.36 3.47
N SER A 57 -8.74 15.48 3.74
CA SER A 57 -9.57 14.33 4.14
C SER A 57 -9.66 13.26 3.06
N GLY A 58 -9.81 13.67 1.79
CA GLY A 58 -9.84 12.76 0.65
C GLY A 58 -8.53 12.01 0.46
N ASN A 59 -7.38 12.67 0.64
CA ASN A 59 -6.08 12.02 0.59
C ASN A 59 -5.88 11.01 1.74
N ILE A 60 -6.39 11.30 2.94
CA ILE A 60 -6.33 10.35 4.07
C ILE A 60 -7.21 9.12 3.79
N ALA A 61 -8.46 9.32 3.37
CA ALA A 61 -9.35 8.21 3.01
C ALA A 61 -8.74 7.37 1.87
N GLY A 62 -8.23 8.03 0.83
CA GLY A 62 -7.52 7.38 -0.27
C GLY A 62 -6.26 6.64 0.20
N TYR A 63 -5.51 7.20 1.16
CA TYR A 63 -4.37 6.52 1.75
C TYR A 63 -4.78 5.20 2.41
N HIS A 64 -5.78 5.21 3.28
CA HIS A 64 -6.26 3.99 3.94
C HIS A 64 -6.80 2.97 2.92
N ALA A 65 -7.60 3.41 1.95
CA ALA A 65 -8.15 2.53 0.92
C ALA A 65 -7.05 1.82 0.11
N THR A 66 -5.96 2.55 -0.20
CA THR A 66 -4.85 2.03 -1.03
C THR A 66 -3.83 1.18 -0.27
N LYS A 67 -3.96 1.03 1.05
CA LYS A 67 -3.20 0.04 1.83
C LYS A 67 -3.85 -1.34 1.84
N ALA A 68 -5.15 -1.40 1.53
CA ALA A 68 -5.90 -2.64 1.65
C ALA A 68 -5.51 -3.65 0.55
N ARG A 69 -5.45 -4.92 0.92
CA ARG A 69 -5.22 -6.08 0.05
C ARG A 69 -6.19 -6.11 -1.10
N ARG A 70 -7.48 -5.88 -0.83
CA ARG A 70 -8.54 -5.74 -1.86
C ARG A 70 -8.25 -4.68 -2.92
N PHE A 71 -7.57 -3.59 -2.55
CA PHE A 71 -7.16 -2.57 -3.52
C PHE A 71 -6.01 -3.08 -4.37
N CYS A 72 -5.00 -3.68 -3.73
CA CYS A 72 -3.85 -4.27 -4.41
C CYS A 72 -4.27 -5.38 -5.39
N SER A 73 -5.28 -6.19 -5.04
CA SER A 73 -5.81 -7.28 -5.85
C SER A 73 -6.95 -6.88 -6.80
N SER A 74 -7.22 -5.58 -6.94
CA SER A 74 -8.30 -5.07 -7.81
C SER A 74 -7.95 -5.10 -9.31
N CYS A 75 -6.67 -5.14 -9.64
CA CYS A 75 -6.19 -5.39 -11.00
C CYS A 75 -6.17 -6.89 -11.24
N HIS A 76 -6.64 -7.36 -12.40
CA HIS A 76 -6.81 -8.81 -12.65
C HIS A 76 -5.50 -9.60 -12.55
N VAL A 77 -4.38 -9.00 -12.96
CA VAL A 77 -3.05 -9.62 -12.83
C VAL A 77 -2.59 -9.81 -11.38
N MET A 78 -3.19 -9.06 -10.44
CA MET A 78 -2.88 -9.14 -9.01
C MET A 78 -3.84 -10.04 -8.24
N THR A 79 -4.93 -10.51 -8.87
CA THR A 79 -5.95 -11.36 -8.21
C THR A 79 -5.35 -12.62 -7.58
N PRO A 80 -4.47 -13.41 -8.24
CA PRO A 80 -3.90 -14.62 -7.62
C PRO A 80 -3.07 -14.35 -6.36
N TYR A 81 -2.40 -13.20 -6.30
CA TYR A 81 -1.62 -12.77 -5.13
C TYR A 81 -2.55 -12.43 -3.95
N GLY A 82 -3.67 -11.76 -4.26
CA GLY A 82 -4.73 -11.45 -3.29
C GLY A 82 -5.42 -12.71 -2.76
N ASP A 83 -5.71 -13.67 -3.63
CA ASP A 83 -6.37 -14.94 -3.32
C ASP A 83 -5.48 -15.83 -2.45
N ASP A 84 -4.20 -15.99 -2.82
CA ASP A 84 -3.23 -16.70 -1.97
C ASP A 84 -3.13 -16.05 -0.59
N SER A 85 -3.00 -14.73 -0.56
CA SER A 85 -2.97 -14.00 0.70
C SER A 85 -4.27 -14.15 1.51
N ALA A 86 -5.40 -14.46 0.88
CA ALA A 86 -6.67 -14.72 1.56
C ALA A 86 -6.75 -16.13 2.14
N ASP A 87 -6.04 -17.07 1.52
CA ASP A 87 -6.28 -18.49 1.71
C ASP A 87 -5.80 -18.90 3.11
N PRO A 88 -6.69 -19.33 4.02
CA PRO A 88 -6.29 -19.78 5.35
C PRO A 88 -5.45 -21.08 5.32
N LYS A 89 -5.46 -21.81 4.20
CA LYS A 89 -4.71 -23.07 4.04
C LYS A 89 -3.34 -22.89 3.39
N SER A 90 -3.09 -21.76 2.73
CA SER A 90 -1.81 -21.52 2.06
C SER A 90 -0.65 -21.41 3.07
N THR A 91 0.49 -22.00 2.77
CA THR A 91 1.67 -21.91 3.63
C THR A 91 2.63 -20.79 3.20
N SER A 92 2.25 -19.99 2.20
CA SER A 92 3.06 -18.87 1.71
C SER A 92 3.28 -17.80 2.78
N LEU A 93 4.34 -16.99 2.62
CA LEU A 93 4.57 -15.86 3.53
C LEU A 93 3.41 -14.88 3.52
N ALA A 94 2.85 -14.56 2.35
CA ALA A 94 1.74 -13.63 2.23
C ALA A 94 0.51 -14.10 3.03
N ALA A 95 0.14 -15.38 2.88
CA ALA A 95 -1.01 -15.96 3.57
C ALA A 95 -0.77 -16.06 5.09
N ARG A 96 0.43 -16.45 5.52
CA ARG A 96 0.81 -16.49 6.94
C ARG A 96 0.72 -15.11 7.59
N HIS A 97 1.18 -14.06 6.92
CA HIS A 97 1.12 -12.69 7.44
C HIS A 97 -0.29 -12.09 7.37
N ALA A 98 -1.12 -12.50 6.41
CA ALA A 98 -2.53 -12.07 6.36
C ALA A 98 -3.37 -12.59 7.54
N ARG A 99 -3.03 -13.77 8.08
CA ARG A 99 -3.70 -14.32 9.28
C ARG A 99 -3.36 -13.58 10.56
N ASN A 100 -2.26 -12.83 10.57
CA ASN A 100 -1.91 -12.02 11.72
C ASN A 100 -2.83 -10.81 11.78
N HIS A 101 -3.60 -10.67 12.85
CA HIS A 101 -4.56 -9.58 13.05
C HIS A 101 -3.90 -8.19 13.02
N MET A 102 -2.59 -8.09 13.27
CA MET A 102 -1.84 -6.83 13.22
C MET A 102 -1.72 -6.27 11.80
N PHE A 103 -1.75 -7.14 10.78
CA PHE A 103 -1.70 -6.73 9.38
C PHE A 103 -3.04 -6.97 8.69
N GLY A 104 -3.61 -8.16 8.84
CA GLY A 104 -4.92 -8.53 8.31
C GLY A 104 -5.07 -8.13 6.84
N GLU A 105 -6.01 -7.24 6.57
CA GLU A 105 -6.30 -6.70 5.25
C GLU A 105 -5.24 -5.70 4.72
N GLU A 106 -4.27 -5.26 5.51
CA GLU A 106 -3.19 -4.35 5.08
C GLU A 106 -1.85 -5.07 4.90
N ASN A 107 -1.82 -6.40 4.90
CA ASN A 107 -0.59 -7.21 4.87
C ASN A 107 0.25 -7.00 3.60
N CYS A 108 -0.37 -6.76 2.44
CA CYS A 108 0.36 -6.42 1.21
C CYS A 108 1.16 -5.13 1.41
N TYR A 109 0.53 -4.09 1.95
CA TYR A 109 1.19 -2.81 2.21
C TYR A 109 2.29 -2.94 3.25
N ALA A 110 2.09 -3.77 4.28
CA ALA A 110 3.06 -3.98 5.35
C ALA A 110 4.42 -4.55 4.88
N CYS A 111 4.45 -5.27 3.76
CA CYS A 111 5.71 -5.80 3.20
C CYS A 111 6.17 -5.02 1.95
N HIS A 112 5.24 -4.51 1.14
CA HIS A 112 5.56 -3.88 -0.14
C HIS A 112 5.72 -2.35 -0.08
N ALA A 113 5.40 -1.71 1.04
CA ALA A 113 5.74 -0.31 1.26
C ALA A 113 7.23 -0.19 1.62
N ASP A 114 7.91 0.79 1.03
CA ASP A 114 9.19 1.24 1.54
C ASP A 114 8.95 1.97 2.87
N TYR A 115 9.55 1.50 3.95
CA TYR A 115 9.45 2.12 5.27
C TYR A 115 10.52 3.22 5.44
N GLY A 116 10.09 4.41 5.88
CA GLY A 116 10.93 5.60 6.11
C GLY A 116 10.08 6.86 6.30
N MET A 117 10.66 7.99 6.75
CA MET A 117 9.92 9.24 7.01
C MET A 117 9.08 9.73 5.81
N PHE A 118 9.55 9.45 4.58
CA PHE A 118 8.83 9.67 3.33
C PHE A 118 8.42 8.39 2.62
N GLY A 119 8.65 7.23 3.24
CA GLY A 119 8.39 5.91 2.68
C GLY A 119 6.95 5.77 2.18
N THR A 120 6.01 6.35 2.91
CA THR A 120 4.59 6.44 2.54
C THR A 120 4.35 7.20 1.23
N ILE A 121 5.08 8.30 1.02
CA ILE A 121 4.96 9.16 -0.17
C ILE A 121 5.71 8.54 -1.35
N THR A 122 6.95 8.07 -1.14
CA THR A 122 7.75 7.42 -2.18
C THR A 122 7.13 6.10 -2.64
N THR A 123 6.54 5.32 -1.73
CA THR A 123 5.76 4.12 -2.07
C THR A 123 4.57 4.47 -2.98
N LYS A 124 3.88 5.58 -2.70
CA LYS A 124 2.74 6.00 -3.54
C LYS A 124 3.16 6.52 -4.91
N LEU A 125 4.25 7.28 -4.98
CA LEU A 125 4.86 7.67 -6.25
C LEU A 125 5.32 6.42 -7.04
N GLY A 126 5.88 5.43 -6.36
CA GLY A 126 6.16 4.11 -6.93
C GLY A 126 4.90 3.39 -7.41
N GLY A 127 3.78 3.52 -6.68
CA GLY A 127 2.48 3.00 -7.07
C GLY A 127 1.95 3.58 -8.39
N LEU A 128 2.27 4.83 -8.73
CA LEU A 128 1.92 5.41 -10.05
C LEU A 128 2.60 4.66 -11.20
N ARG A 129 3.77 4.06 -10.97
CA ARG A 129 4.38 3.16 -11.95
C ARG A 129 3.55 1.90 -12.12
N HIS A 130 3.00 1.30 -11.06
CA HIS A 130 2.11 0.13 -11.22
C HIS A 130 0.88 0.48 -12.05
N VAL A 131 0.34 1.69 -11.90
CA VAL A 131 -0.76 2.18 -12.76
C VAL A 131 -0.30 2.29 -14.21
N TYR A 132 0.88 2.86 -14.47
CA TYR A 132 1.46 2.95 -15.82
C TYR A 132 1.67 1.57 -16.44
N GLU A 133 2.39 0.68 -15.76
CA GLU A 133 2.71 -0.68 -16.24
C GLU A 133 1.42 -1.49 -16.46
N TYR A 134 0.45 -1.37 -15.55
CA TYR A 134 -0.85 -1.98 -15.76
C TYR A 134 -1.53 -1.44 -17.01
N THR A 135 -1.66 -0.12 -17.12
CA THR A 135 -2.39 0.55 -18.20
C THR A 135 -1.82 0.22 -19.57
N PHE A 136 -0.49 0.22 -19.71
CA PHE A 136 0.18 0.10 -21.00
C PHE A 136 0.70 -1.30 -21.31
N ASN A 137 1.04 -2.12 -20.29
CA ASN A 137 1.70 -3.41 -20.50
C ASN A 137 0.88 -4.62 -20.02
N TYR A 138 0.15 -4.52 -18.91
CA TYR A 138 -0.45 -5.70 -18.26
C TYR A 138 -1.97 -5.80 -18.32
N ARG A 139 -2.70 -4.71 -18.64
CA ARG A 139 -4.17 -4.67 -18.59
C ARG A 139 -4.85 -5.73 -19.45
N ASN A 140 -4.27 -6.05 -20.61
CA ASN A 140 -4.80 -7.05 -21.54
C ASN A 140 -3.99 -8.35 -21.53
N MET A 141 -3.02 -8.48 -20.61
CA MET A 141 -2.17 -9.66 -20.54
C MET A 141 -2.93 -10.84 -19.90
N PRO A 142 -2.87 -12.05 -20.49
CA PRO A 142 -3.40 -13.25 -19.87
C PRO A 142 -2.75 -13.54 -18.50
N LEU A 143 -3.51 -14.15 -17.60
CA LEU A 143 -3.08 -14.38 -16.22
C LEU A 143 -1.85 -15.31 -16.15
N GLU A 144 -1.83 -16.34 -16.97
CA GLU A 144 -0.74 -17.31 -17.03
C GLU A 144 0.57 -16.65 -17.46
N GLN A 145 0.47 -15.66 -18.36
CA GLN A 145 1.62 -14.87 -18.80
C GLN A 145 2.08 -13.90 -17.71
N SER A 146 1.14 -13.19 -17.08
CA SER A 146 1.45 -12.21 -16.04
C SER A 146 2.16 -12.84 -14.84
N LEU A 147 1.77 -14.05 -14.43
CA LEU A 147 2.44 -14.81 -13.37
C LEU A 147 3.90 -15.16 -13.66
N ARG A 148 4.31 -15.22 -14.95
CA ARG A 148 5.71 -15.51 -15.34
C ARG A 148 6.55 -14.24 -15.49
N GLU A 149 5.91 -13.14 -15.88
CA GLU A 149 6.59 -11.89 -16.24
C GLU A 149 6.67 -10.90 -15.07
N ILE A 150 5.64 -10.83 -14.23
CA ILE A 150 5.59 -9.88 -13.12
C ILE A 150 6.58 -10.33 -12.03
N ARG A 151 7.54 -9.46 -11.73
CA ARG A 151 8.57 -9.69 -10.73
C ARG A 151 8.74 -8.46 -9.86
N ILE A 152 9.11 -8.67 -8.59
CA ILE A 152 9.56 -7.57 -7.74
C ILE A 152 10.80 -6.94 -8.35
N ARG A 153 10.85 -5.60 -8.37
CA ARG A 153 11.96 -4.85 -8.98
C ARG A 153 13.26 -5.01 -8.19
N LYS A 154 13.13 -5.06 -6.87
CA LYS A 154 14.23 -5.25 -5.93
C LYS A 154 13.80 -6.29 -4.89
N PRO A 155 14.72 -7.10 -4.35
CA PRO A 155 14.43 -7.98 -3.24
C PRO A 155 13.96 -7.17 -2.02
N PHE A 156 13.15 -7.79 -1.15
CA PHE A 156 12.80 -7.17 0.12
C PHE A 156 14.05 -7.05 1.00
N PRO A 157 14.38 -5.85 1.51
CA PRO A 157 15.46 -5.72 2.48
C PRO A 157 15.06 -6.45 3.77
N ASN A 158 16.00 -7.11 4.43
CA ASN A 158 15.69 -7.84 5.66
C ASN A 158 15.17 -6.94 6.78
N SER A 159 15.48 -5.64 6.73
CA SER A 159 14.90 -4.66 7.65
C SER A 159 13.36 -4.68 7.63
N THR A 160 12.73 -4.94 6.48
CA THR A 160 11.27 -5.10 6.37
C THR A 160 10.77 -6.24 7.26
N CYS A 161 11.47 -7.38 7.26
CA CYS A 161 11.13 -8.50 8.12
C CYS A 161 11.45 -8.19 9.59
N MET A 162 12.59 -7.55 9.85
CA MET A 162 13.08 -7.27 11.21
C MET A 162 12.26 -6.23 11.97
N HIS A 163 11.42 -5.44 11.30
CA HIS A 163 10.45 -4.57 11.97
C HIS A 163 9.52 -5.32 12.92
N CYS A 164 9.24 -6.60 12.63
CA CYS A 164 8.40 -7.44 13.47
C CYS A 164 9.14 -8.70 13.97
N HIS A 165 10.18 -9.14 13.25
CA HIS A 165 11.02 -10.27 13.64
C HIS A 165 12.34 -9.80 14.21
N SER A 166 12.36 -9.46 15.51
CA SER A 166 13.59 -9.05 16.17
C SER A 166 14.66 -10.14 16.14
N THR A 167 15.87 -9.73 15.75
CA THR A 167 17.06 -10.61 15.65
C THR A 167 17.83 -10.75 16.96
N GLU A 168 17.23 -10.29 18.07
CA GLU A 168 17.87 -10.24 19.39
C GLU A 168 17.09 -11.06 20.44
N THR A 169 15.96 -11.64 20.04
CA THR A 169 15.11 -12.40 20.96
C THR A 169 15.67 -13.79 21.25
N PRO A 170 15.34 -14.39 22.41
CA PRO A 170 15.71 -15.78 22.70
C PRO A 170 15.20 -16.77 21.64
N LEU A 171 14.02 -16.52 21.06
CA LEU A 171 13.46 -17.34 19.98
C LEU A 171 14.30 -17.28 18.70
N TRP A 172 14.88 -16.11 18.39
CA TRP A 172 15.83 -15.99 17.29
C TRP A 172 17.07 -16.85 17.55
N ASN A 173 17.65 -16.72 18.75
CA ASN A 173 18.88 -17.41 19.16
C ASN A 173 18.71 -18.94 19.29
N ALA A 174 17.48 -19.43 19.39
CA ALA A 174 17.18 -20.87 19.46
C ALA A 174 17.41 -21.60 18.13
N ILE A 175 17.56 -20.88 17.01
CA ILE A 175 17.80 -21.46 15.68
C ILE A 175 19.29 -21.27 15.31
N PRO A 176 20.09 -22.35 15.21
CA PRO A 176 21.52 -22.25 14.92
C PRO A 176 21.86 -21.49 13.63
N GLU A 177 21.04 -21.64 12.60
CA GLU A 177 21.19 -20.96 11.31
C GLU A 177 21.02 -19.44 11.43
N HIS A 178 20.13 -18.98 12.31
CA HIS A 178 19.94 -17.54 12.58
C HIS A 178 21.17 -16.92 13.23
N VAL A 179 21.75 -17.61 14.22
CA VAL A 179 22.93 -17.13 14.96
C VAL A 179 24.17 -17.12 14.08
N SER A 180 24.41 -18.22 13.34
CA SER A 180 25.59 -18.36 12.49
C SER A 180 25.61 -17.41 11.28
N LEU A 181 24.45 -16.94 10.83
CA LEU A 181 24.32 -16.06 9.66
C LEU A 181 23.96 -14.62 10.01
N ILE A 182 23.92 -14.24 11.30
CA ILE A 182 23.34 -12.95 11.74
C ILE A 182 23.93 -11.74 11.02
N ASP A 183 25.24 -11.66 10.86
CA ASP A 183 25.90 -10.54 10.19
C ASP A 183 25.51 -10.48 8.71
N ARG A 184 25.42 -11.64 8.05
CA ARG A 184 24.99 -11.76 6.65
C ARG A 184 23.50 -11.49 6.45
N VAL A 185 22.69 -11.70 7.47
CA VAL A 185 21.27 -11.33 7.44
C VAL A 185 21.13 -9.82 7.67
N ARG A 186 21.88 -9.23 8.60
CA ARG A 186 21.82 -7.79 8.89
C ARG A 186 22.35 -6.93 7.74
N ASP A 187 23.39 -7.38 7.03
CA ASP A 187 23.94 -6.68 5.87
C ASP A 187 23.22 -7.00 4.54
N GLY A 188 22.21 -7.88 4.56
CA GLY A 188 21.39 -8.24 3.40
C GLY A 188 22.02 -9.26 2.44
N ARG A 189 23.20 -9.84 2.74
CA ARG A 189 23.81 -10.90 1.90
C ARG A 189 23.04 -12.22 1.93
N VAL A 190 22.24 -12.48 2.96
CA VAL A 190 21.31 -13.61 3.08
C VAL A 190 19.92 -13.05 3.37
N SER A 191 18.95 -13.26 2.47
CA SER A 191 17.58 -12.79 2.69
C SER A 191 16.79 -13.76 3.58
N CYS A 192 15.90 -13.23 4.42
CA CYS A 192 14.91 -14.05 5.15
C CYS A 192 14.04 -14.89 4.20
N ALA A 193 13.78 -14.39 2.98
CA ALA A 193 12.97 -15.06 1.95
C ALA A 193 13.81 -15.88 0.94
N SER A 194 15.08 -16.17 1.28
CA SER A 194 15.94 -17.04 0.46
C SER A 194 15.41 -18.47 0.44
N GLU A 195 15.77 -19.20 -0.61
CA GLU A 195 15.53 -20.64 -0.69
C GLU A 195 16.14 -21.36 0.53
N GLY A 196 15.39 -22.28 1.13
CA GLY A 196 15.78 -22.98 2.37
C GLY A 196 15.53 -22.21 3.67
N CYS A 197 15.07 -20.95 3.61
CA CYS A 197 14.72 -20.15 4.78
C CYS A 197 13.18 -20.11 4.99
N HIS A 198 12.55 -18.93 4.98
CA HIS A 198 11.14 -18.78 5.34
C HIS A 198 10.13 -19.11 4.20
N GLY A 199 10.58 -19.73 3.11
CA GLY A 199 9.74 -20.16 1.99
C GLY A 199 9.35 -19.02 1.02
N PRO A 200 8.54 -19.32 -0.02
CA PRO A 200 8.19 -18.34 -1.04
C PRO A 200 7.14 -17.33 -0.55
N SER A 201 7.15 -16.14 -1.14
CA SER A 201 6.18 -15.08 -0.83
C SER A 201 4.74 -15.47 -1.18
N HIS A 202 4.55 -16.08 -2.35
CA HIS A 202 3.32 -16.71 -2.83
C HIS A 202 3.65 -18.08 -3.46
N PRO A 203 2.70 -19.03 -3.59
CA PRO A 203 2.95 -20.41 -4.05
C PRO A 203 3.62 -20.51 -5.42
N PHE A 204 3.32 -19.56 -6.30
CA PHE A 204 3.86 -19.46 -7.66
C PHE A 204 5.06 -18.50 -7.76
N SER A 205 5.49 -17.91 -6.64
CA SER A 205 6.72 -17.11 -6.61
C SER A 205 7.92 -18.03 -6.66
N LYS A 206 8.91 -17.69 -7.48
CA LYS A 206 10.23 -18.32 -7.37
C LYS A 206 10.84 -17.95 -6.01
N PRO A 207 11.56 -18.88 -5.34
CA PRO A 207 12.41 -18.53 -4.20
C PRO A 207 13.34 -17.37 -4.56
N TYR A 208 13.71 -16.54 -3.59
CA TYR A 208 14.69 -15.49 -3.85
C TYR A 208 16.00 -16.13 -4.33
N GLN A 209 16.30 -15.95 -5.61
CA GLN A 209 17.61 -16.22 -6.19
C GLN A 209 18.37 -14.91 -6.21
N LYS A 210 19.54 -14.88 -5.57
CA LYS A 210 20.43 -13.72 -5.63
C LYS A 210 20.64 -13.39 -7.11
N GLN A 211 20.20 -12.21 -7.55
CA GLN A 211 20.77 -11.64 -8.77
C GLN A 211 22.22 -11.36 -8.41
N VAL A 212 23.11 -12.27 -8.84
CA VAL A 212 24.52 -11.97 -8.94
C VAL A 212 24.57 -10.80 -9.91
N ALA A 213 24.80 -9.59 -9.39
CA ALA A 213 25.20 -8.49 -10.25
C ALA A 213 26.46 -8.98 -11.01
N PRO A 214 26.56 -8.74 -12.33
CA PRO A 214 27.84 -8.94 -13.01
C PRO A 214 28.95 -8.11 -12.35
#